data_AF-A0A0F9SUP0-F1
#
_entry.id   AF-A0A0F9SUP0-F1
#
_cell.length_a   1.000
_cell.length_b   1.000
_cell.length_c   1.000
_cell.angle_alpha   90.00
_cell.angle_beta   90.00
_cell.angle_gamma   90.00
#
_symmetry.space_group_name_H-M   'P 1'
#
loop_
_entity.id
_entity.type
_entity.pdbx_description
1 polymer ?
#
loop_
_entity_poly.entity_id
_entity_poly.type
_entity_poly.pdbx_seq_one_letter_code
_entity_poly.pdbx_strand_id
1 'polypeptide(L)'
;MAQTSPLPEKGKGTKKPKAPKRDELLSFKPTGRILKQTEIAGEYRLMAELLKTEMTAEKVHDIATQSGTHLLKLITPRAEGGQAVLRIEVSTKSSNAPVADLYPSVNAVDIPFAKILFRPLEFEDQSPQSVADAIRNPGLMSEAIIAGFTEVFGDDCIEALKLALEEGPECIVTVPSAEFPIIFLPRNTERDIQVTPISPVESYMGFKKMMNPYFDKDKADAPPLPRGKWIRRSVSSKPQNITGKIGGPRARFLATMPPHMAKEDAEIFRFVKGGRFPSFRDDEIEKWILKYADFAEKLQTVRKEAIKDAAQRIAKRLINDALTFTEETLDEAKIVAMDLGMDPEALAEPPAPADLLYNRRWNAADRDRVRKFLSAAQFNSIQYDILKNRKRK
;
A
#
# COMPACT_ATOMS: atom_id res chain seq x y z
N MET A 1 -37.43 -0.88 66.27
CA MET A 1 -36.07 -0.72 65.71
C MET A 1 -36.22 0.09 64.43
N ALA A 2 -35.93 1.39 64.50
CA ALA A 2 -36.02 2.30 63.37
C ALA A 2 -34.66 2.35 62.66
N GLN A 3 -34.61 1.97 61.39
CA GLN A 3 -33.42 2.10 60.56
C GLN A 3 -33.33 3.54 60.03
N THR A 4 -32.25 4.20 60.39
CA THR A 4 -31.85 5.53 59.96
C THR A 4 -31.36 5.50 58.51
N SER A 5 -32.03 6.26 57.64
CA SER A 5 -31.54 6.59 56.30
C SER A 5 -30.26 7.43 56.36
N PRO A 6 -29.21 7.15 55.57
CA PRO A 6 -28.09 8.05 55.42
C PRO A 6 -28.46 9.23 54.50
N LEU A 7 -28.03 10.42 54.90
CA LEU A 7 -28.12 11.68 54.15
C LEU A 7 -27.36 11.61 52.80
N PRO A 8 -27.75 12.41 51.80
CA PRO A 8 -27.08 12.42 50.49
C PRO A 8 -25.67 13.02 50.60
N GLU A 9 -24.72 12.35 49.95
CA GLU A 9 -23.34 12.83 49.80
C GLU A 9 -23.32 14.21 49.12
N LYS A 10 -22.52 15.10 49.71
CA LYS A 10 -22.19 16.44 49.22
C LYS A 10 -21.75 16.36 47.75
N GLY A 11 -22.41 17.17 46.92
CA GLY A 11 -22.11 17.32 45.50
C GLY A 11 -20.62 17.56 45.25
N LYS A 12 -20.02 16.67 44.44
CA LYS A 12 -18.75 16.95 43.78
C LYS A 12 -18.95 18.19 42.92
N GLY A 13 -18.27 19.27 43.27
CA GLY A 13 -18.26 20.50 42.50
C GLY A 13 -18.01 20.18 41.03
N THR A 14 -18.93 20.62 40.18
CA THR A 14 -18.77 20.63 38.73
C THR A 14 -17.47 21.35 38.41
N LYS A 15 -16.44 20.61 38.00
CA LYS A 15 -15.22 21.19 37.44
C LYS A 15 -15.67 22.12 36.31
N LYS A 16 -15.40 23.43 36.44
CA LYS A 16 -15.60 24.36 35.32
C LYS A 16 -14.93 23.76 34.08
N PRO A 17 -15.59 23.74 32.91
CA PRO A 17 -14.97 23.23 31.70
C PRO A 17 -13.67 24.01 31.48
N LYS A 18 -12.56 23.28 31.38
CA LYS A 18 -11.25 23.86 31.15
C LYS A 18 -11.29 24.50 29.75
N ALA A 19 -10.88 25.76 29.64
CA ALA A 19 -10.81 26.43 28.35
C ALA A 19 -10.00 25.58 27.35
N PRO A 20 -10.47 25.43 26.10
CA PRO A 20 -9.81 24.59 25.11
C PRO A 20 -8.41 25.14 24.79
N LYS A 21 -7.49 24.23 24.49
CA LYS A 21 -6.11 24.62 24.15
C LYS A 21 -6.02 25.13 22.71
N ARG A 22 -4.95 25.88 22.40
CA ARG A 22 -4.70 26.42 21.05
C ARG A 22 -4.68 25.34 19.96
N ASP A 23 -4.10 24.19 20.24
CA ASP A 23 -4.00 23.03 19.33
C ASP A 23 -5.33 22.27 19.17
N GLU A 24 -6.26 22.44 20.12
CA GLU A 24 -7.64 21.92 20.04
C GLU A 24 -8.57 22.86 19.24
N LEU A 25 -8.16 24.11 19.00
CA LEU A 25 -8.94 25.10 18.25
C LEU A 25 -8.39 25.34 16.84
N LEU A 26 -7.06 25.42 16.68
CA LEU A 26 -6.40 25.64 15.39
C LEU A 26 -5.73 24.35 14.93
N SER A 27 -6.49 23.47 14.28
CA SER A 27 -6.07 22.16 13.79
C SER A 27 -6.59 21.88 12.37
N PHE A 28 -5.82 21.16 11.56
CA PHE A 28 -6.28 20.61 10.28
C PHE A 28 -6.91 19.20 10.43
N LYS A 29 -7.05 18.73 11.67
CA LYS A 29 -7.57 17.40 12.01
C LYS A 29 -8.77 17.54 12.95
N PRO A 30 -9.68 16.55 12.95
CA PRO A 30 -10.69 16.41 13.99
C PRO A 30 -10.04 16.43 15.38
N THR A 31 -10.72 17.06 16.32
CA THR A 31 -10.19 17.41 17.66
C THR A 31 -10.86 16.60 18.78
N GLY A 32 -11.84 15.76 18.45
CA GLY A 32 -12.74 15.10 19.40
C GLY A 32 -13.75 16.04 20.04
N ARG A 33 -13.97 17.24 19.48
CA ARG A 33 -14.87 18.27 20.02
C ARG A 33 -16.18 18.25 19.25
N ILE A 34 -17.13 17.45 19.73
CA ILE A 34 -18.47 17.34 19.14
C ILE A 34 -19.26 18.61 19.48
N LEU A 35 -19.77 19.28 18.45
CA LEU A 35 -20.51 20.54 18.54
C LEU A 35 -21.98 20.33 18.23
N LYS A 36 -22.84 21.12 18.90
CA LYS A 36 -24.22 21.35 18.47
C LYS A 36 -24.28 22.51 17.49
N GLN A 37 -25.37 22.57 16.71
CA GLN A 37 -25.61 23.64 15.73
C GLN A 37 -25.48 25.05 16.34
N THR A 38 -26.02 25.25 17.55
CA THR A 38 -25.99 26.52 18.28
C THR A 38 -24.61 26.91 18.80
N GLU A 39 -23.65 25.99 18.79
CA GLU A 39 -22.30 26.19 19.37
C GLU A 39 -21.27 26.56 18.30
N ILE A 40 -21.60 26.42 17.01
CA ILE A 40 -20.69 26.64 15.87
C ILE A 40 -20.09 28.05 15.88
N ALA A 41 -20.93 29.09 15.99
CA ALA A 41 -20.45 30.48 16.04
C ALA A 41 -19.55 30.71 17.26
N GLY A 42 -19.88 30.11 18.41
CA GLY A 42 -19.05 30.15 19.61
C GLY A 42 -17.66 29.52 19.39
N GLU A 43 -17.60 28.39 18.71
CA GLU A 43 -16.33 27.73 18.37
C GLU A 43 -15.49 28.60 17.40
N TYR A 44 -16.11 29.26 16.41
CA TYR A 44 -15.41 30.20 15.53
C TYR A 44 -14.89 31.44 16.26
N ARG A 45 -15.62 31.99 17.24
CA ARG A 45 -15.13 33.08 18.10
C ARG A 45 -13.87 32.67 18.87
N LEU A 46 -13.89 31.47 19.46
CA LEU A 46 -12.72 30.92 20.14
C LEU A 46 -11.51 30.77 19.20
N MET A 47 -11.75 30.40 17.94
CA MET A 47 -10.68 30.37 16.93
C MET A 47 -10.18 31.77 16.55
N ALA A 48 -11.09 32.74 16.41
CA ALA A 48 -10.77 34.14 16.09
C ALA A 48 -9.88 34.78 17.16
N GLU A 49 -10.16 34.53 18.45
CA GLU A 49 -9.36 35.00 19.60
C GLU A 49 -7.89 34.52 19.56
N LEU A 50 -7.58 33.44 18.82
CA LEU A 50 -6.23 32.91 18.68
C LEU A 50 -5.45 33.49 17.50
N LEU A 51 -6.09 34.28 16.65
CA LEU A 51 -5.46 34.97 15.54
C LEU A 51 -4.71 36.21 16.06
N LYS A 52 -3.52 36.46 15.48
CA LYS A 52 -2.73 37.67 15.80
C LYS A 52 -3.20 38.91 15.06
N THR A 53 -3.89 38.71 13.94
CA THR A 53 -4.45 39.75 13.09
C THR A 53 -5.81 39.29 12.60
N GLU A 54 -6.66 40.23 12.24
CA GLU A 54 -7.99 39.95 11.71
C GLU A 54 -7.92 39.14 10.41
N MET A 55 -8.94 38.30 10.21
CA MET A 55 -9.14 37.59 8.97
C MET A 55 -9.87 38.51 8.00
N THR A 56 -9.31 38.70 6.81
CA THR A 56 -9.85 39.58 5.78
C THR A 56 -10.28 38.76 4.57
N ALA A 57 -11.22 39.29 3.79
CA ALA A 57 -11.66 38.69 2.53
C ALA A 57 -10.48 38.34 1.59
N GLU A 58 -9.49 39.23 1.45
CA GLU A 58 -8.28 39.02 0.65
C GLU A 58 -7.49 37.78 1.11
N LYS A 59 -7.23 37.64 2.42
CA LYS A 59 -6.53 36.45 2.95
C LYS A 59 -7.32 35.18 2.71
N VAL A 60 -8.65 35.23 2.85
CA VAL A 60 -9.51 34.07 2.62
C VAL A 60 -9.44 33.64 1.16
N HIS A 61 -9.52 34.61 0.24
CA HIS A 61 -9.38 34.39 -1.20
C HIS A 61 -8.02 33.76 -1.53
N ASP A 62 -6.91 34.37 -1.10
CA ASP A 62 -5.55 33.89 -1.34
C ASP A 62 -5.33 32.46 -0.84
N ILE A 63 -5.82 32.14 0.36
CA ILE A 63 -5.66 30.80 0.93
C ILE A 63 -6.43 29.76 0.10
N ALA A 64 -7.65 30.08 -0.33
CA ALA A 64 -8.50 29.17 -1.09
C ALA A 64 -7.98 28.94 -2.53
N THR A 65 -7.45 29.97 -3.19
CA THR A 65 -6.78 29.83 -4.50
C THR A 65 -5.45 29.08 -4.37
N GLN A 66 -4.72 29.24 -3.26
CA GLN A 66 -3.52 28.45 -2.93
C GLN A 66 -3.82 27.09 -2.28
N SER A 67 -5.04 26.55 -2.49
CA SER A 67 -5.45 25.24 -2.00
C SER A 67 -5.85 24.30 -3.13
N GLY A 68 -5.27 23.10 -3.11
CA GLY A 68 -5.43 22.14 -4.20
C GLY A 68 -5.35 20.68 -3.77
N THR A 69 -5.73 19.82 -4.70
CA THR A 69 -5.66 18.35 -4.58
C THR A 69 -4.25 17.79 -4.74
N HIS A 70 -3.38 18.52 -5.44
CA HIS A 70 -2.02 18.14 -5.81
C HIS A 70 -1.07 19.29 -5.47
N LEU A 71 0.07 18.98 -4.86
CA LEU A 71 1.06 19.99 -4.45
C LEU A 71 2.42 19.68 -5.08
N LEU A 72 2.93 20.58 -5.92
CA LEU A 72 4.26 20.42 -6.55
C LEU A 72 5.38 20.46 -5.51
N LYS A 73 5.16 21.12 -4.37
CA LYS A 73 6.08 21.11 -3.21
C LYS A 73 6.35 19.71 -2.63
N LEU A 74 5.53 18.71 -2.96
CA LEU A 74 5.77 17.30 -2.59
C LEU A 74 6.74 16.57 -3.54
N ILE A 75 6.94 17.12 -4.74
CA ILE A 75 7.88 16.65 -5.74
C ILE A 75 9.20 17.39 -5.55
N THR A 76 9.15 18.72 -5.61
CA THR A 76 10.30 19.59 -5.37
C THR A 76 9.93 20.66 -4.34
N PRO A 77 10.63 20.75 -3.20
CA PRO A 77 10.33 21.76 -2.18
C PRO A 77 10.61 23.20 -2.67
N ARG A 78 11.21 23.37 -3.86
CA ARG A 78 11.53 24.66 -4.48
C ARG A 78 10.37 25.26 -5.29
N ALA A 79 9.25 24.57 -5.46
CA ALA A 79 8.09 25.12 -6.14
C ALA A 79 7.57 26.38 -5.40
N GLU A 80 7.51 27.50 -6.12
CA GLU A 80 7.06 28.80 -5.60
C GLU A 80 5.52 28.91 -5.59
N GLY A 81 4.98 29.96 -4.94
CA GLY A 81 3.54 30.12 -4.70
C GLY A 81 2.66 29.94 -5.94
N GLY A 82 2.97 30.64 -7.04
CA GLY A 82 2.23 30.57 -8.30
C GLY A 82 2.41 29.27 -9.10
N GLN A 83 3.23 28.33 -8.61
CA GLN A 83 3.46 27.03 -9.21
C GLN A 83 3.20 25.88 -8.22
N ALA A 84 2.84 26.16 -6.97
CA ALA A 84 2.88 25.15 -5.92
C ALA A 84 1.68 24.20 -5.95
N VAL A 85 0.57 24.62 -6.57
CA VAL A 85 -0.76 24.05 -6.32
C VAL A 85 -1.46 23.72 -7.63
N LEU A 86 -2.03 22.52 -7.67
CA LEU A 86 -2.89 22.07 -8.77
C LEU A 86 -4.20 21.51 -8.21
N ARG A 87 -5.30 21.86 -8.87
CA ARG A 87 -6.61 21.26 -8.64
C ARG A 87 -6.97 20.42 -9.86
N ILE A 88 -6.73 19.12 -9.74
CA ILE A 88 -7.08 18.15 -10.78
C ILE A 88 -8.29 17.41 -10.27
N GLU A 89 -9.44 17.72 -10.85
CA GLU A 89 -10.65 16.96 -10.59
C GLU A 89 -10.53 15.60 -11.27
N VAL A 90 -10.59 14.53 -10.48
CA VAL A 90 -10.58 13.18 -11.04
C VAL A 90 -11.87 13.03 -11.84
N SER A 91 -11.77 12.90 -13.16
CA SER A 91 -12.89 12.83 -14.09
C SER A 91 -13.74 11.55 -13.99
N THR A 92 -13.75 10.89 -12.84
CA THR A 92 -14.75 9.87 -12.54
C THR A 92 -16.10 10.57 -12.45
N LYS A 93 -16.80 10.64 -13.59
CA LYS A 93 -18.20 11.07 -13.81
C LYS A 93 -19.23 10.21 -13.05
N SER A 94 -18.91 9.79 -11.84
CA SER A 94 -19.86 9.24 -10.89
C SER A 94 -20.30 10.40 -10.01
N SER A 95 -21.60 10.70 -10.00
CA SER A 95 -22.21 11.66 -9.08
C SER A 95 -22.02 11.29 -7.61
N ASN A 96 -21.50 10.09 -7.32
CA ASN A 96 -21.21 9.59 -5.97
C ASN A 96 -19.70 9.52 -5.66
N ALA A 97 -18.82 10.03 -6.54
CA ALA A 97 -17.40 10.12 -6.21
C ALA A 97 -17.21 11.21 -5.14
N PRO A 98 -16.57 10.91 -3.99
CA PRO A 98 -16.30 11.94 -2.99
C PRO A 98 -15.42 13.03 -3.60
N VAL A 99 -15.83 14.28 -3.44
CA VAL A 99 -15.04 15.43 -3.88
C VAL A 99 -13.71 15.41 -3.14
N ALA A 100 -12.61 15.47 -3.89
CA ALA A 100 -11.27 15.39 -3.34
C ALA A 100 -11.01 16.53 -2.33
N ASP A 101 -10.29 16.20 -1.25
CA ASP A 101 -9.90 17.16 -0.23
C ASP A 101 -8.97 18.24 -0.83
N LEU A 102 -9.15 19.47 -0.38
CA LEU A 102 -8.19 20.55 -0.65
C LEU A 102 -7.14 20.65 0.45
N TYR A 103 -5.92 20.91 0.04
CA TYR A 103 -4.76 21.05 0.89
C TYR A 103 -4.14 22.44 0.69
N PRO A 104 -4.17 23.32 1.71
CA PRO A 104 -3.59 24.65 1.61
C PRO A 104 -2.06 24.57 1.59
N SER A 105 -1.43 25.24 0.62
CA SER A 105 0.03 25.36 0.48
C SER A 105 0.46 26.82 0.58
N VAL A 106 0.18 27.41 1.74
CA VAL A 106 0.36 28.83 2.03
C VAL A 106 1.63 29.10 2.85
N ASN A 107 1.98 30.38 3.01
CA ASN A 107 3.08 30.79 3.87
C ASN A 107 2.79 30.52 5.35
N ALA A 108 3.84 30.44 6.17
CA ALA A 108 3.73 30.11 7.59
C ALA A 108 2.85 31.09 8.39
N VAL A 109 2.81 32.36 7.97
CA VAL A 109 2.00 33.41 8.58
C VAL A 109 0.50 33.15 8.38
N ASP A 110 0.13 32.51 7.27
CA ASP A 110 -1.26 32.30 6.85
C ASP A 110 -1.84 30.96 7.34
N ILE A 111 -0.98 30.05 7.85
CA ILE A 111 -1.38 28.75 8.39
C ILE A 111 -2.51 28.83 9.43
N PRO A 112 -2.53 29.77 10.39
CA PRO A 112 -3.64 29.89 11.35
C PRO A 112 -4.99 30.15 10.67
N PHE A 113 -5.03 30.99 9.64
CA PHE A 113 -6.25 31.29 8.89
C PHE A 113 -6.68 30.07 8.05
N ALA A 114 -5.71 29.41 7.39
CA ALA A 114 -5.98 28.17 6.66
C ALA A 114 -6.55 27.07 7.58
N LYS A 115 -6.12 27.01 8.84
CA LYS A 115 -6.71 26.09 9.83
C LYS A 115 -8.16 26.45 10.13
N ILE A 116 -8.56 27.71 10.17
CA ILE A 116 -9.97 28.06 10.38
C ILE A 116 -10.82 27.61 9.18
N LEU A 117 -10.34 27.86 7.96
CA LEU A 117 -11.07 27.52 6.73
C LEU A 117 -11.22 26.01 6.51
N PHE A 118 -10.18 25.24 6.86
CA PHE A 118 -10.09 23.80 6.58
C PHE A 118 -10.13 22.91 7.83
N ARG A 119 -10.44 23.44 9.03
CA ARG A 119 -10.64 22.62 10.23
C ARG A 119 -11.97 21.88 10.11
N PRO A 120 -11.98 20.54 10.17
CA PRO A 120 -13.21 19.79 10.27
C PRO A 120 -13.87 20.02 11.64
N LEU A 121 -15.08 20.57 11.65
CA LEU A 121 -15.94 20.61 12.82
C LEU A 121 -16.64 19.26 12.97
N GLU A 122 -16.74 18.75 14.20
CA GLU A 122 -17.30 17.43 14.48
C GLU A 122 -18.72 17.57 15.03
N PHE A 123 -19.64 16.72 14.58
CA PHE A 123 -21.04 16.70 14.98
C PHE A 123 -21.46 15.29 15.36
N GLU A 124 -22.52 15.17 16.16
CA GLU A 124 -23.09 13.88 16.52
C GLU A 124 -23.66 13.20 15.26
N ASP A 125 -23.30 11.94 15.06
CA ASP A 125 -23.75 11.08 13.94
C ASP A 125 -23.54 11.63 12.52
N GLN A 126 -22.62 12.58 12.34
CA GLN A 126 -22.28 13.12 11.01
C GLN A 126 -20.77 13.15 10.76
N SER A 127 -20.41 13.08 9.49
CA SER A 127 -19.02 13.23 9.05
C SER A 127 -18.51 14.64 9.38
N PRO A 128 -17.29 14.79 9.94
CA PRO A 128 -16.73 16.09 10.22
C PRO A 128 -16.57 16.93 8.94
N GLN A 129 -16.88 18.22 9.02
CA GLN A 129 -16.91 19.12 7.87
C GLN A 129 -16.31 20.49 8.21
N SER A 130 -15.45 21.02 7.34
CA SER A 130 -14.93 22.39 7.44
C SER A 130 -15.85 23.39 6.71
N VAL A 131 -15.64 24.70 6.87
CA VAL A 131 -16.42 25.70 6.11
C VAL A 131 -16.15 25.61 4.61
N ALA A 132 -14.91 25.32 4.20
CA ALA A 132 -14.58 25.09 2.80
C ALA A 132 -15.28 23.83 2.25
N ASP A 133 -15.37 22.76 3.05
CA ASP A 133 -16.09 21.55 2.67
C ASP A 133 -17.61 21.75 2.69
N ALA A 134 -18.13 22.60 3.58
CA ALA A 134 -19.55 22.95 3.67
C ALA A 134 -20.06 23.65 2.41
N ILE A 135 -19.21 24.47 1.79
CA ILE A 135 -19.47 25.15 0.51
C ILE A 135 -19.36 24.17 -0.66
N ARG A 136 -18.28 23.37 -0.73
CA ARG A 136 -18.02 22.46 -1.86
C ARG A 136 -18.91 21.22 -1.88
N ASN A 137 -19.30 20.74 -0.71
CA ASN A 137 -20.08 19.51 -0.51
C ASN A 137 -21.24 19.78 0.47
N PRO A 138 -22.31 20.47 0.04
CA PRO A 138 -23.41 20.78 0.94
C PRO A 138 -24.00 19.52 1.61
N GLY A 139 -24.01 19.52 2.94
CA GLY A 139 -24.57 18.47 3.79
C GLY A 139 -25.53 19.06 4.82
N LEU A 140 -26.00 18.23 5.75
CA LEU A 140 -27.02 18.61 6.74
C LEU A 140 -26.58 19.77 7.65
N MET A 141 -25.29 19.88 7.97
CA MET A 141 -24.74 20.94 8.83
C MET A 141 -24.19 22.13 8.06
N SER A 142 -24.17 22.08 6.72
CA SER A 142 -23.50 23.11 5.91
C SER A 142 -24.03 24.52 6.16
N GLU A 143 -25.35 24.70 6.18
CA GLU A 143 -25.96 26.02 6.40
C GLU A 143 -25.56 26.60 7.77
N ALA A 144 -25.51 25.75 8.80
CA ALA A 144 -25.13 26.17 10.13
C ALA A 144 -23.64 26.51 10.26
N ILE A 145 -22.79 25.73 9.58
CA ILE A 145 -21.33 25.99 9.51
C ILE A 145 -21.08 27.33 8.83
N ILE A 146 -21.73 27.56 7.68
CA ILE A 146 -21.59 28.80 6.91
C ILE A 146 -22.12 29.98 7.72
N ALA A 147 -23.33 29.89 8.27
CA ALA A 147 -23.92 30.95 9.08
C ALA A 147 -23.08 31.28 10.32
N GLY A 148 -22.57 30.27 11.03
CA GLY A 148 -21.72 30.47 12.20
C GLY A 148 -20.37 31.08 11.87
N PHE A 149 -19.81 30.79 10.69
CA PHE A 149 -18.60 31.46 10.21
C PHE A 149 -18.89 32.92 9.82
N THR A 150 -19.96 33.15 9.05
CA THR A 150 -20.42 34.49 8.65
C THR A 150 -20.65 35.40 9.86
N GLU A 151 -21.28 34.89 10.91
CA GLU A 151 -21.55 35.64 12.13
C GLU A 151 -20.28 36.18 12.81
N VAL A 152 -19.15 35.47 12.67
CA VAL A 152 -17.89 35.83 13.33
C VAL A 152 -16.95 36.62 12.43
N PHE A 153 -16.90 36.30 11.15
CA PHE A 153 -15.90 36.84 10.23
C PHE A 153 -16.47 37.72 9.11
N GLY A 154 -17.79 37.84 9.00
CA GLY A 154 -18.46 38.67 8.02
C GLY A 154 -18.86 37.96 6.73
N ASP A 155 -19.82 38.56 6.03
CA ASP A 155 -20.31 38.11 4.72
C ASP A 155 -19.23 38.21 3.64
N ASP A 156 -18.40 39.26 3.70
CA ASP A 156 -17.29 39.50 2.77
C ASP A 156 -16.29 38.33 2.73
N CYS A 157 -15.96 37.76 3.90
CA CYS A 157 -15.08 36.60 3.98
C CYS A 157 -15.71 35.34 3.36
N ILE A 158 -17.03 35.14 3.53
CA ILE A 158 -17.71 33.98 2.91
C ILE A 158 -17.84 34.12 1.40
N GLU A 159 -18.19 35.31 0.91
CA GLU A 159 -18.28 35.54 -0.52
C GLU A 159 -16.90 35.41 -1.19
N ALA A 160 -15.84 35.90 -0.54
CA ALA A 160 -14.47 35.68 -0.99
C ALA A 160 -14.08 34.20 -1.02
N LEU A 161 -14.49 33.42 -0.01
CA LEU A 161 -14.24 31.98 0.02
C LEU A 161 -14.96 31.25 -1.11
N LYS A 162 -16.25 31.54 -1.32
CA LYS A 162 -17.05 30.95 -2.40
C LYS A 162 -16.41 31.23 -3.77
N LEU A 163 -16.09 32.50 -4.03
CA LEU A 163 -15.47 32.94 -5.27
C LEU A 163 -14.13 32.22 -5.52
N ALA A 164 -13.22 32.22 -4.54
CA ALA A 164 -11.92 31.58 -4.68
C ALA A 164 -11.98 30.05 -4.81
N LEU A 165 -12.97 29.41 -4.16
CA LEU A 165 -13.22 27.98 -4.33
C LEU A 165 -13.77 27.65 -5.72
N GLU A 166 -14.51 28.56 -6.36
CA GLU A 166 -14.96 28.41 -7.75
C GLU A 166 -13.82 28.67 -8.74
N GLU A 167 -13.08 29.77 -8.58
CA GLU A 167 -11.95 30.15 -9.45
C GLU A 167 -10.82 29.12 -9.43
N GLY A 168 -10.48 28.62 -8.23
CA GLY A 168 -9.39 27.67 -8.05
C GLY A 168 -7.98 28.29 -8.17
N PRO A 169 -6.93 27.45 -8.16
CA PRO A 169 -5.56 27.91 -8.36
C PRO A 169 -5.33 28.40 -9.79
N GLU A 170 -4.45 29.40 -9.95
CA GLU A 170 -4.01 29.87 -11.26
C GLU A 170 -3.38 28.73 -12.10
N CYS A 171 -3.55 28.82 -13.42
CA CYS A 171 -2.93 27.89 -14.35
C CYS A 171 -1.40 27.98 -14.28
N ILE A 172 -0.76 26.84 -13.99
CA ILE A 172 0.71 26.75 -13.99
C ILE A 172 1.21 26.80 -15.43
N VAL A 173 1.78 27.94 -15.82
CA VAL A 173 2.40 28.16 -17.14
C VAL A 173 3.89 27.85 -17.17
N THR A 174 4.51 27.67 -16.01
CA THR A 174 5.96 27.46 -15.86
C THR A 174 6.25 26.34 -14.87
N VAL A 175 7.27 25.54 -15.18
CA VAL A 175 7.74 24.45 -14.33
C VAL A 175 8.75 25.00 -13.32
N PRO A 176 8.78 24.53 -12.05
CA PRO A 176 9.78 24.96 -11.07
C PRO A 176 11.22 24.84 -11.56
N SER A 177 12.06 25.82 -11.19
CA SER A 177 13.47 25.84 -11.55
C SER A 177 14.25 24.80 -10.71
N ALA A 178 14.77 23.78 -11.40
CA ALA A 178 15.56 22.66 -10.89
C ALA A 178 14.80 21.54 -10.12
N GLU A 179 15.27 20.31 -10.32
CA GLU A 179 14.80 19.08 -9.64
C GLU A 179 13.32 18.71 -9.88
N PHE A 180 12.78 19.05 -11.06
CA PHE A 180 11.45 18.63 -11.49
C PHE A 180 11.54 17.45 -12.48
N PRO A 181 10.94 16.28 -12.18
CA PRO A 181 11.10 15.08 -13.00
C PRO A 181 10.25 15.16 -14.26
N ILE A 182 10.91 15.41 -15.40
CA ILE A 182 10.29 15.37 -16.73
C ILE A 182 10.64 14.05 -17.40
N ILE A 183 9.62 13.29 -17.78
CA ILE A 183 9.73 12.03 -18.50
C ILE A 183 9.26 12.27 -19.94
N PHE A 184 10.06 11.84 -20.91
CA PHE A 184 9.68 11.86 -22.32
C PHE A 184 8.98 10.55 -22.68
N LEU A 185 7.73 10.65 -23.11
CA LEU A 185 6.96 9.50 -23.59
C LEU A 185 7.01 9.47 -25.12
N PRO A 186 7.59 8.42 -25.74
CA PRO A 186 7.71 8.34 -27.18
C PRO A 186 6.34 8.16 -27.83
N ARG A 187 6.16 8.78 -28.99
CA ARG A 187 4.99 8.56 -29.86
C ARG A 187 5.44 8.11 -31.23
N ASN A 188 4.73 7.15 -31.80
CA ASN A 188 5.12 6.45 -33.03
C ASN A 188 5.42 7.40 -34.23
N THR A 189 4.77 8.57 -34.30
CA THR A 189 4.86 9.50 -35.45
C THR A 189 4.85 10.99 -35.08
N GLU A 190 4.89 11.34 -33.80
CA GLU A 190 4.80 12.73 -33.32
C GLU A 190 5.95 13.05 -32.37
N ARG A 191 6.14 14.33 -32.05
CA ARG A 191 7.11 14.75 -31.03
C ARG A 191 6.77 14.09 -29.69
N ASP A 192 7.80 13.76 -28.93
CA ASP A 192 7.66 13.19 -27.59
C ASP A 192 6.82 14.10 -26.69
N ILE A 193 5.99 13.47 -25.84
CA ILE A 193 5.24 14.19 -24.82
C ILE A 193 6.11 14.26 -23.57
N GLN A 194 6.28 15.48 -23.04
CA GLN A 194 6.87 15.69 -21.73
C GLN A 194 5.81 15.52 -20.65
N VAL A 195 6.02 14.59 -19.73
CA VAL A 195 5.11 14.27 -18.64
C VAL A 195 5.85 14.35 -17.32
N THR A 196 5.25 15.02 -16.34
CA THR A 196 5.66 14.90 -14.94
C THR A 196 4.60 14.15 -14.16
N PRO A 197 4.91 13.00 -13.55
CA PRO A 197 3.96 12.30 -12.70
C PRO A 197 3.77 13.09 -11.41
N ILE A 198 2.52 13.47 -11.14
CA ILE A 198 2.13 14.17 -9.91
C ILE A 198 1.11 13.28 -9.20
N SER A 199 1.29 13.08 -7.89
CA SER A 199 0.34 12.31 -7.08
C SER A 199 -0.54 13.25 -6.27
N PRO A 200 -1.81 12.90 -6.04
CA PRO A 200 -2.67 13.66 -5.13
C PRO A 200 -2.08 13.61 -3.73
N VAL A 201 -2.31 14.67 -2.95
CA VAL A 201 -1.79 14.80 -1.59
C VAL A 201 -2.30 13.69 -0.68
N GLU A 202 -3.54 13.23 -0.88
CA GLU A 202 -4.13 12.12 -0.11
C GLU A 202 -3.29 10.84 -0.20
N SER A 203 -2.82 10.48 -1.40
CA SER A 203 -1.96 9.31 -1.63
C SER A 203 -0.63 9.40 -0.89
N TYR A 204 -0.15 10.61 -0.60
CA TYR A 204 1.08 10.82 0.17
C TYR A 204 0.97 10.27 1.61
N MET A 205 -0.23 10.29 2.19
CA MET A 205 -0.51 9.78 3.54
C MET A 205 -1.23 8.42 3.54
N GLY A 206 -1.67 7.92 2.39
CA GLY A 206 -2.43 6.66 2.26
C GLY A 206 -1.73 5.47 2.92
N PHE A 207 -0.47 5.21 2.57
CA PHE A 207 0.31 4.13 3.21
C PHE A 207 0.55 4.36 4.69
N LYS A 208 0.64 5.61 5.16
CA LYS A 208 0.78 5.88 6.60
C LYS A 208 -0.50 5.51 7.35
N LYS A 209 -1.67 5.88 6.84
CA LYS A 209 -2.96 5.51 7.43
C LYS A 209 -3.11 3.98 7.48
N MET A 210 -2.76 3.28 6.40
CA MET A 210 -2.74 1.82 6.35
C MET A 210 -1.74 1.19 7.33
N MET A 211 -0.55 1.77 7.47
CA MET A 211 0.53 1.18 8.26
C MET A 211 0.45 1.47 9.76
N ASN A 212 -0.15 2.60 10.18
CA ASN A 212 -0.21 2.99 11.59
C ASN A 212 -0.76 1.88 12.53
N PRO A 213 -1.86 1.16 12.19
CA PRO A 213 -2.37 0.06 13.03
C PRO A 213 -1.37 -1.06 13.30
N TYR A 214 -0.40 -1.29 12.40
CA TYR A 214 0.63 -2.33 12.55
C TYR A 214 1.80 -1.89 13.44
N PHE A 215 1.97 -0.59 13.67
CA PHE A 215 3.05 -0.03 14.50
C PHE A 215 2.57 0.54 15.83
N ASP A 216 1.26 0.77 15.96
CA ASP A 216 0.61 1.15 17.21
C ASP A 216 0.47 -0.09 18.09
N LYS A 217 1.58 -0.47 18.75
CA LYS A 217 1.74 -1.45 19.85
C LYS A 217 0.65 -2.54 19.92
N ASP A 218 1.00 -3.76 19.50
CA ASP A 218 0.46 -5.04 19.97
C ASP A 218 -0.98 -4.99 20.54
N LYS A 219 -1.96 -4.64 19.70
CA LYS A 219 -3.34 -4.97 20.02
C LYS A 219 -3.49 -6.47 19.81
N ALA A 220 -4.14 -7.16 20.74
CA ALA A 220 -4.37 -8.61 20.68
C ALA A 220 -5.05 -9.05 19.36
N ASP A 221 -5.82 -8.15 18.74
CA ASP A 221 -6.53 -8.35 17.46
C ASP A 221 -5.87 -7.62 16.27
N ALA A 222 -4.61 -7.19 16.39
CA ALA A 222 -3.93 -6.55 15.27
C ALA A 222 -3.71 -7.56 14.12
N PRO A 223 -4.00 -7.18 12.86
CA PRO A 223 -3.69 -8.04 11.73
C PRO A 223 -2.18 -8.34 11.67
N PRO A 224 -1.78 -9.52 11.17
CA PRO A 224 -0.38 -9.91 11.10
C PRO A 224 0.43 -8.88 10.32
N LEU A 225 1.65 -8.57 10.80
CA LEU A 225 2.53 -7.57 10.21
C LEU A 225 2.70 -7.82 8.70
N PRO A 226 2.51 -6.80 7.84
CA PRO A 226 2.58 -6.97 6.41
C PRO A 226 4.01 -7.36 5.99
N ARG A 227 4.12 -8.47 5.26
CA ARG A 227 5.39 -8.96 4.72
C ARG A 227 5.99 -7.90 3.79
N GLY A 228 7.15 -7.34 4.15
CA GLY A 228 7.83 -6.31 3.37
C GLY A 228 8.74 -5.41 4.20
N LYS A 229 9.73 -4.77 3.57
CA LYS A 229 10.54 -3.74 4.23
C LYS A 229 9.82 -2.39 4.09
N TRP A 230 9.51 -1.76 5.21
CA TRP A 230 8.85 -0.45 5.24
C TRP A 230 9.80 0.61 5.79
N ILE A 231 9.82 1.77 5.16
CA ILE A 231 10.68 2.89 5.56
C ILE A 231 9.84 4.14 5.77
N ARG A 232 10.14 4.89 6.82
CA ARG A 232 9.58 6.22 7.08
C ARG A 232 10.53 7.26 6.50
N ARG A 233 10.09 8.03 5.52
CA ARG A 233 10.90 9.10 4.89
C ARG A 233 10.14 10.41 4.89
N SER A 234 10.80 11.49 5.28
CA SER A 234 10.29 12.86 5.09
C SER A 234 10.76 13.41 3.75
N VAL A 235 9.95 14.22 3.03
CA VAL A 235 10.46 15.00 1.87
C VAL A 235 11.05 16.33 2.29
N SER A 236 10.69 16.85 3.47
CA SER A 236 11.27 18.08 4.00
C SER A 236 11.49 17.98 5.52
N SER A 237 12.51 18.67 6.02
CA SER A 237 12.68 18.91 7.46
C SER A 237 11.64 19.89 8.02
N LYS A 238 10.96 20.65 7.15
CA LYS A 238 9.90 21.62 7.47
C LYS A 238 8.63 21.32 6.66
N PRO A 239 7.90 20.22 6.95
CA PRO A 239 6.71 19.82 6.20
C PRO A 239 5.60 20.88 6.20
N GLN A 240 5.54 21.73 7.22
CA GLN A 240 4.61 22.86 7.31
C GLN A 240 4.73 23.88 6.17
N ASN A 241 5.89 23.95 5.50
CA ASN A 241 6.09 24.84 4.34
C ASN A 241 5.49 24.27 3.04
N ILE A 242 5.14 22.97 3.03
CA ILE A 242 4.47 22.29 1.93
C ILE A 242 2.96 22.39 2.14
N THR A 243 2.48 21.86 3.27
CA THR A 243 1.11 22.05 3.75
C THR A 243 1.05 21.65 5.21
N GLY A 244 0.35 22.42 6.04
CA GLY A 244 0.13 22.07 7.45
C GLY A 244 -0.87 20.92 7.64
N LYS A 245 -1.65 20.56 6.60
CA LYS A 245 -2.70 19.54 6.66
C LYS A 245 -2.14 18.10 6.62
N ILE A 246 -0.92 17.90 6.11
CA ILE A 246 -0.21 16.62 6.20
C ILE A 246 0.97 16.71 7.15
N GLY A 247 1.02 15.80 8.13
CA GLY A 247 2.01 15.83 9.21
C GLY A 247 2.97 14.64 9.21
N GLY A 248 4.26 14.94 9.37
CA GLY A 248 5.31 13.96 9.68
C GLY A 248 5.75 13.09 8.50
N PRO A 249 6.59 12.08 8.77
CA PRO A 249 7.15 11.23 7.72
C PRO A 249 6.06 10.37 7.07
N ARG A 250 6.20 10.11 5.75
CA ARG A 250 5.37 9.14 5.02
C ARG A 250 5.96 7.74 5.12
N ALA A 251 5.11 6.73 5.14
CA ALA A 251 5.50 5.34 4.99
C ALA A 251 5.69 5.02 3.50
N ARG A 252 6.78 4.31 3.17
CA ARG A 252 7.07 3.80 1.83
C ARG A 252 7.38 2.31 1.93
N PHE A 253 6.87 1.56 0.96
CA PHE A 253 7.32 0.20 0.71
C PHE A 253 8.70 0.25 0.05
N LEU A 254 9.69 -0.42 0.64
CA LEU A 254 10.97 -0.64 0.02
C LEU A 254 10.87 -1.91 -0.82
N ALA A 255 10.68 -1.73 -2.12
CA ALA A 255 10.98 -2.78 -3.08
C ALA A 255 12.51 -2.90 -3.16
N THR A 256 13.07 -3.87 -2.43
CA THR A 256 14.41 -4.34 -2.75
C THR A 256 14.28 -5.21 -3.99
N MET A 257 14.86 -4.77 -5.11
CA MET A 257 15.08 -5.67 -6.23
C MET A 257 15.82 -6.89 -5.68
N PRO A 258 15.39 -8.13 -6.00
CA PRO A 258 16.22 -9.27 -5.68
C PRO A 258 17.61 -9.03 -6.28
N PRO A 259 18.70 -9.37 -5.58
CA PRO A 259 20.00 -9.40 -6.23
C PRO A 259 19.87 -10.23 -7.51
N HIS A 260 20.58 -9.86 -8.59
CA HIS A 260 20.63 -10.66 -9.80
C HIS A 260 21.14 -12.06 -9.44
N MET A 261 20.22 -12.97 -9.12
CA MET A 261 20.49 -14.37 -8.87
C MET A 261 20.39 -15.08 -10.21
N ALA A 262 21.31 -16.01 -10.47
CA ALA A 262 21.05 -16.99 -11.51
C ALA A 262 19.73 -17.70 -11.17
N LYS A 263 19.03 -18.16 -12.20
CA LYS A 263 17.70 -18.76 -12.01
C LYS A 263 17.72 -19.95 -11.04
N GLU A 264 18.81 -20.70 -11.04
CA GLU A 264 19.07 -21.83 -10.15
C GLU A 264 19.19 -21.36 -8.70
N ASP A 265 20.09 -20.41 -8.41
CA ASP A 265 20.22 -19.79 -7.09
C ASP A 265 18.89 -19.22 -6.56
N ALA A 266 18.11 -18.58 -7.44
CA ALA A 266 16.81 -18.02 -7.07
C ALA A 266 15.78 -19.09 -6.70
N GLU A 267 15.85 -20.26 -7.31
CA GLU A 267 14.97 -21.39 -7.01
C GLU A 267 15.37 -22.09 -5.72
N ILE A 268 16.68 -22.26 -5.49
CA ILE A 268 17.23 -22.77 -4.23
C ILE A 268 16.84 -21.83 -3.08
N PHE A 269 17.07 -20.52 -3.24
CA PHE A 269 16.68 -19.52 -2.25
C PHE A 269 15.19 -19.56 -1.94
N ARG A 270 14.33 -19.70 -2.96
CA ARG A 270 12.87 -19.82 -2.78
C ARG A 270 12.53 -21.09 -2.01
N PHE A 271 13.12 -22.23 -2.35
CA PHE A 271 12.90 -23.50 -1.67
C PHE A 271 13.28 -23.40 -0.18
N VAL A 272 14.46 -22.84 0.13
CA VAL A 272 14.91 -22.59 1.52
C VAL A 272 13.92 -21.71 2.30
N LYS A 273 13.23 -20.79 1.63
CA LYS A 273 12.18 -19.94 2.24
C LYS A 273 10.78 -20.57 2.26
N GLY A 274 10.65 -21.88 2.04
CA GLY A 274 9.37 -22.60 2.06
C GLY A 274 8.61 -22.55 0.74
N GLY A 275 9.30 -22.24 -0.36
CA GLY A 275 8.78 -22.29 -1.73
C GLY A 275 8.87 -23.68 -2.35
N ARG A 276 8.60 -23.76 -3.65
CA ARG A 276 8.66 -25.01 -4.42
C ARG A 276 10.12 -25.46 -4.64
N PHE A 277 10.34 -26.78 -4.63
CA PHE A 277 11.62 -27.39 -5.02
C PHE A 277 12.04 -27.00 -6.45
N PRO A 278 13.34 -26.79 -6.74
CA PRO A 278 13.85 -26.46 -8.07
C PRO A 278 13.43 -27.45 -9.16
N SER A 279 13.22 -26.97 -10.38
CA SER A 279 12.81 -27.83 -11.51
C SER A 279 14.01 -28.51 -12.14
N PHE A 280 13.91 -29.80 -12.44
CA PHE A 280 14.94 -30.53 -13.20
C PHE A 280 14.81 -30.23 -14.71
N ARG A 281 15.64 -29.31 -15.22
CA ARG A 281 15.50 -28.71 -16.58
C ARG A 281 16.50 -29.23 -17.61
N ASP A 282 17.06 -30.42 -17.40
CA ASP A 282 17.93 -31.03 -18.40
C ASP A 282 17.12 -31.46 -19.65
N ASP A 283 17.54 -30.97 -20.82
CA ASP A 283 16.93 -31.26 -22.12
C ASP A 283 17.14 -32.73 -22.53
N GLU A 284 18.21 -33.39 -22.06
CA GLU A 284 18.42 -34.81 -22.29
C GLU A 284 17.38 -35.66 -21.55
N ILE A 285 17.06 -35.28 -20.31
CA ILE A 285 16.06 -35.97 -19.48
C ILE A 285 14.69 -35.97 -20.15
N GLU A 286 14.31 -34.89 -20.85
CA GLU A 286 13.06 -34.83 -21.61
C GLU A 286 12.98 -35.94 -22.65
N LYS A 287 14.06 -36.08 -23.44
CA LYS A 287 14.17 -37.09 -24.49
C LYS A 287 14.06 -38.50 -23.91
N TRP A 288 14.65 -38.73 -22.74
CA TRP A 288 14.58 -40.02 -22.05
C TRP A 288 13.18 -40.33 -21.49
N ILE A 289 12.47 -39.32 -20.95
CA ILE A 289 11.08 -39.48 -20.49
C ILE A 289 10.16 -39.83 -21.67
N LEU A 290 10.27 -39.11 -22.79
CA LEU A 290 9.46 -39.38 -23.98
C LEU A 290 9.78 -40.75 -24.58
N LYS A 291 11.07 -41.13 -24.62
CA LYS A 291 11.49 -42.46 -25.05
C LYS A 291 10.95 -43.56 -24.13
N TYR A 292 10.93 -43.33 -22.81
CA TYR A 292 10.29 -44.26 -21.88
C TYR A 292 8.79 -44.41 -22.17
N ALA A 293 8.08 -43.30 -22.42
CA ALA A 293 6.67 -43.32 -22.81
C ALA A 293 6.45 -44.14 -24.09
N ASP A 294 7.28 -43.96 -25.12
CA ASP A 294 7.22 -44.75 -26.36
C ASP A 294 7.37 -46.25 -26.11
N PHE A 295 8.34 -46.65 -25.27
CA PHE A 295 8.56 -48.05 -24.92
C PHE A 295 7.41 -48.62 -24.08
N ALA A 296 6.87 -47.84 -23.14
CA ALA A 296 5.74 -48.23 -22.32
C ALA A 296 4.45 -48.40 -23.13
N GLU A 297 4.21 -47.56 -24.14
CA GLU A 297 3.11 -47.74 -25.10
C GLU A 297 3.28 -48.99 -25.95
N LYS A 298 4.49 -49.20 -26.50
CA LYS A 298 4.79 -50.40 -27.30
C LYS A 298 4.59 -51.68 -26.51
N LEU A 299 4.82 -51.68 -25.20
CA LEU A 299 4.56 -52.84 -24.33
C LEU A 299 3.07 -53.18 -24.18
N GLN A 300 2.16 -52.24 -24.43
CA GLN A 300 0.72 -52.50 -24.40
C GLN A 300 0.29 -53.34 -25.60
N THR A 301 0.98 -53.21 -26.74
CA THR A 301 0.63 -53.89 -28.00
C THR A 301 1.57 -55.03 -28.37
N VAL A 302 2.84 -54.99 -27.94
CA VAL A 302 3.87 -55.98 -28.28
C VAL A 302 4.58 -56.44 -27.00
N ARG A 303 4.30 -57.67 -26.57
CA ARG A 303 4.96 -58.31 -25.42
C ARG A 303 6.29 -58.96 -25.84
N LYS A 304 7.30 -58.13 -26.12
CA LYS A 304 8.69 -58.58 -26.34
C LYS A 304 9.54 -58.28 -25.09
N GLU A 305 10.26 -59.28 -24.61
CA GLU A 305 11.08 -59.20 -23.41
C GLU A 305 12.17 -58.11 -23.53
N ALA A 306 12.81 -57.99 -24.69
CA ALA A 306 13.78 -56.92 -24.98
C ALA A 306 13.20 -55.49 -24.84
N ILE A 307 11.91 -55.28 -25.15
CA ILE A 307 11.24 -53.98 -25.00
C ILE A 307 10.97 -53.70 -23.52
N LYS A 308 10.60 -54.74 -22.75
CA LYS A 308 10.37 -54.66 -21.30
C LYS A 308 11.66 -54.30 -20.58
N ASP A 309 12.76 -54.97 -20.92
CA ASP A 309 14.08 -54.71 -20.35
C ASP A 309 14.59 -53.31 -20.71
N ALA A 310 14.36 -52.85 -21.95
CA ALA A 310 14.69 -51.50 -22.35
C ALA A 310 13.91 -50.45 -21.54
N ALA A 311 12.60 -50.61 -21.40
CA ALA A 311 11.75 -49.71 -20.60
C ALA A 311 12.21 -49.68 -19.13
N GLN A 312 12.51 -50.84 -18.54
CA GLN A 312 13.01 -50.93 -17.16
C GLN A 312 14.36 -50.24 -16.99
N ARG A 313 15.30 -50.40 -17.93
CA ARG A 313 16.60 -49.71 -17.87
C ARG A 313 16.44 -48.19 -17.93
N ILE A 314 15.58 -47.69 -18.81
CA ILE A 314 15.32 -46.25 -18.93
C ILE A 314 14.65 -45.72 -17.66
N ALA A 315 13.64 -46.42 -17.11
CA ALA A 315 13.00 -46.03 -15.86
C ALA A 315 14.01 -45.95 -14.70
N LYS A 316 14.87 -46.98 -14.54
CA LYS A 316 15.93 -46.99 -13.52
C LYS A 316 16.88 -45.81 -13.68
N ARG A 317 17.30 -45.50 -14.92
CA ARG A 317 18.14 -44.34 -15.21
C ARG A 317 17.44 -43.04 -14.79
N LEU A 318 16.22 -42.79 -15.28
CA LEU A 318 15.46 -41.58 -14.95
C LEU A 318 15.27 -41.38 -13.45
N ILE A 319 14.99 -42.46 -12.71
CA ILE A 319 14.83 -42.41 -11.25
C ILE A 319 16.16 -42.09 -10.58
N ASN A 320 17.27 -42.72 -10.99
CA ASN A 320 18.58 -42.42 -10.41
C ASN A 320 19.02 -40.99 -10.73
N ASP A 321 18.85 -40.52 -11.96
CA ASP A 321 19.21 -39.16 -12.37
C ASP A 321 18.40 -38.11 -11.57
N ALA A 322 17.10 -38.36 -11.36
CA ALA A 322 16.24 -37.53 -10.52
C ALA A 322 16.67 -37.52 -9.04
N LEU A 323 17.12 -38.66 -8.52
CA LEU A 323 17.63 -38.76 -7.15
C LEU A 323 18.96 -38.02 -6.99
N THR A 324 19.89 -38.15 -7.93
CA THR A 324 21.15 -37.39 -7.94
C THR A 324 20.88 -35.89 -7.93
N PHE A 325 20.01 -35.40 -8.83
CA PHE A 325 19.61 -33.99 -8.85
C PHE A 325 19.00 -33.53 -7.52
N THR A 326 18.18 -34.38 -6.89
CA THR A 326 17.57 -34.07 -5.59
C THR A 326 18.62 -33.95 -4.50
N GLU A 327 19.59 -34.86 -4.47
CA GLU A 327 20.71 -34.86 -3.51
C GLU A 327 21.56 -33.60 -3.67
N GLU A 328 22.01 -33.31 -4.90
CA GLU A 328 22.81 -32.11 -5.22
C GLU A 328 22.08 -30.82 -4.84
N THR A 329 20.80 -30.71 -5.19
CA THR A 329 19.97 -29.54 -4.87
C THR A 329 19.74 -29.37 -3.36
N LEU A 330 19.58 -30.48 -2.62
CA LEU A 330 19.44 -30.43 -1.17
C LEU A 330 20.73 -30.01 -0.49
N ASP A 331 21.87 -30.47 -0.97
CA ASP A 331 23.18 -30.07 -0.44
C ASP A 331 23.40 -28.56 -0.63
N GLU A 332 23.09 -28.03 -1.82
CA GLU A 332 23.13 -26.58 -2.08
C GLU A 332 22.12 -25.79 -1.22
N ALA A 333 20.90 -26.30 -1.07
CA ALA A 333 19.89 -25.68 -0.22
C ALA A 333 20.30 -25.64 1.26
N LYS A 334 20.98 -26.67 1.75
CA LYS A 334 21.51 -26.71 3.12
C LYS A 334 22.59 -25.65 3.32
N ILE A 335 23.50 -25.47 2.36
CA ILE A 335 24.53 -24.41 2.40
C ILE A 335 23.86 -23.04 2.49
N VAL A 336 22.88 -22.76 1.61
CA VAL A 336 22.15 -21.49 1.61
C VAL A 336 21.33 -21.29 2.89
N ALA A 337 20.76 -22.35 3.47
CA ALA A 337 20.06 -22.27 4.74
C ALA A 337 21.00 -21.86 5.89
N MET A 338 22.21 -22.43 5.94
CA MET A 338 23.23 -22.07 6.92
C MET A 338 23.64 -20.59 6.78
N ASP A 339 23.89 -20.12 5.56
CA ASP A 339 24.25 -18.72 5.28
C ASP A 339 23.16 -17.73 5.72
N LEU A 340 21.90 -18.16 5.69
CA LEU A 340 20.74 -17.37 6.12
C LEU A 340 20.41 -17.53 7.61
N GLY A 341 21.20 -18.30 8.38
CA GLY A 341 20.98 -18.56 9.80
C GLY A 341 19.75 -19.41 10.09
N MET A 342 19.35 -20.28 9.14
CA MET A 342 18.22 -21.21 9.27
C MET A 342 18.73 -22.62 9.62
N ASP A 343 17.88 -23.43 10.26
CA ASP A 343 18.18 -24.84 10.53
C ASP A 343 18.13 -25.65 9.23
N PRO A 344 19.25 -26.25 8.76
CA PRO A 344 19.29 -27.02 7.52
C PRO A 344 18.44 -28.30 7.54
N GLU A 345 18.17 -28.84 8.73
CA GLU A 345 17.34 -30.05 8.89
C GLU A 345 15.83 -29.72 8.88
N ALA A 346 15.46 -28.45 8.98
CA ALA A 346 14.08 -27.98 8.89
C ALA A 346 13.60 -27.72 7.44
N LEU A 347 14.42 -28.03 6.43
CA LEU A 347 14.04 -27.90 5.02
C LEU A 347 12.91 -28.87 4.67
N ALA A 348 12.01 -28.44 3.78
CA ALA A 348 10.89 -29.27 3.34
C ALA A 348 11.37 -30.53 2.61
N GLU A 349 10.63 -31.62 2.71
CA GLU A 349 10.96 -32.85 1.99
C GLU A 349 10.94 -32.63 0.47
N PRO A 350 11.92 -33.17 -0.27
CA PRO A 350 11.93 -33.08 -1.72
C PRO A 350 10.79 -33.90 -2.34
N PRO A 351 10.34 -33.54 -3.55
CA PRO A 351 9.33 -34.33 -4.28
C PRO A 351 9.85 -35.72 -4.63
N ALA A 352 8.93 -36.68 -4.82
CA ALA A 352 9.30 -38.00 -5.34
C ALA A 352 9.86 -37.89 -6.78
N PRO A 353 10.70 -38.83 -7.24
CA PRO A 353 11.29 -38.80 -8.58
C PRO A 353 10.27 -38.61 -9.71
N ALA A 354 9.14 -39.32 -9.68
CA ALA A 354 8.07 -39.15 -10.65
C ALA A 354 7.52 -37.71 -10.70
N ASP A 355 7.29 -37.09 -9.52
CA ASP A 355 6.79 -35.74 -9.41
C ASP A 355 7.83 -34.72 -9.88
N LEU A 356 9.11 -34.92 -9.52
CA LEU A 356 10.22 -34.08 -9.98
C LEU A 356 10.35 -34.09 -11.51
N LEU A 357 10.33 -35.27 -12.13
CA LEU A 357 10.43 -35.45 -13.58
C LEU A 357 9.21 -34.86 -14.31
N TYR A 358 8.03 -34.93 -13.69
CA TYR A 358 6.82 -34.32 -14.23
C TYR A 358 6.82 -32.79 -14.07
N ASN A 359 7.47 -32.25 -13.02
CA ASN A 359 7.52 -30.84 -12.63
C ASN A 359 8.39 -29.95 -13.55
N ARG A 360 8.30 -30.16 -14.86
CA ARG A 360 8.85 -29.33 -15.94
C ARG A 360 7.75 -28.76 -16.84
N ARG A 361 8.14 -27.88 -17.76
CA ARG A 361 7.21 -27.31 -18.74
C ARG A 361 7.05 -28.30 -19.90
N TRP A 362 5.83 -28.78 -20.11
CA TRP A 362 5.48 -29.66 -21.22
C TRP A 362 4.62 -28.91 -22.24
N ASN A 363 4.69 -29.31 -23.51
CA ASN A 363 3.66 -28.97 -24.47
C ASN A 363 2.35 -29.72 -24.12
N ALA A 364 1.22 -29.29 -24.66
CA ALA A 364 -0.09 -29.85 -24.27
C ALA A 364 -0.23 -31.35 -24.60
N ALA A 365 0.33 -31.80 -25.73
CA ALA A 365 0.23 -33.19 -26.18
C ALA A 365 1.05 -34.17 -25.32
N ASP A 366 2.27 -33.78 -24.93
CA ASP A 366 3.17 -34.62 -24.15
C ASP A 366 2.83 -34.62 -22.66
N ARG A 367 2.16 -33.57 -22.15
CA ARG A 367 1.86 -33.44 -20.72
C ARG A 367 1.02 -34.61 -20.19
N ASP A 368 -0.09 -34.92 -20.84
CA ASP A 368 -1.00 -35.98 -20.40
C ASP A 368 -0.36 -37.37 -20.61
N ARG A 369 0.39 -37.49 -21.71
CA ARG A 369 1.15 -38.70 -22.04
C ARG A 369 2.18 -39.02 -20.97
N VAL A 370 3.04 -38.06 -20.62
CA VAL A 370 4.08 -38.23 -19.60
C VAL A 370 3.48 -38.48 -18.23
N ARG A 371 2.42 -37.76 -17.86
CA ARG A 371 1.71 -37.98 -16.59
C ARG A 371 1.24 -39.44 -16.48
N LYS A 372 0.64 -39.99 -17.54
CA LYS A 372 0.17 -41.38 -17.57
C LYS A 372 1.30 -42.38 -17.33
N PHE A 373 2.48 -42.18 -17.91
CA PHE A 373 3.59 -43.15 -17.80
C PHE A 373 4.41 -43.02 -16.52
N LEU A 374 4.62 -41.80 -16.01
CA LEU A 374 5.30 -41.59 -14.74
C LEU A 374 4.44 -42.01 -13.54
N SER A 375 3.11 -41.95 -13.66
CA SER A 375 2.18 -42.44 -12.63
C SER A 375 1.80 -43.92 -12.79
N ALA A 376 2.33 -44.61 -13.81
CA ALA A 376 2.01 -46.01 -14.06
C ALA A 376 2.58 -46.93 -12.96
N ALA A 377 1.86 -48.02 -12.67
CA ALA A 377 2.25 -49.00 -11.66
C ALA A 377 3.67 -49.56 -11.86
N GLN A 378 4.09 -49.75 -13.12
CA GLN A 378 5.45 -50.21 -13.43
C GLN A 378 6.53 -49.21 -13.00
N PHE A 379 6.34 -47.91 -13.27
CA PHE A 379 7.31 -46.88 -12.88
C PHE A 379 7.35 -46.75 -11.36
N ASN A 380 6.18 -46.71 -10.72
CA ASN A 380 6.06 -46.63 -9.26
C ASN A 380 6.68 -47.83 -8.54
N SER A 381 6.52 -49.05 -9.08
CA SER A 381 7.17 -50.25 -8.52
C SER A 381 8.69 -50.14 -8.56
N ILE A 382 9.26 -49.71 -9.69
CA ILE A 382 10.70 -49.54 -9.83
C ILE A 382 11.21 -48.43 -8.88
N GLN A 383 10.48 -47.32 -8.79
CA GLN A 383 10.78 -46.23 -7.87
C GLN A 383 10.79 -46.72 -6.42
N TYR A 384 9.76 -47.47 -6.02
CA TYR A 384 9.65 -48.04 -4.67
C TYR A 384 10.83 -48.96 -4.35
N ASP A 385 11.19 -49.87 -5.27
CA ASP A 385 12.30 -50.80 -5.06
C ASP A 385 13.65 -50.08 -4.92
N ILE A 386 13.90 -49.04 -5.72
CA ILE A 386 15.12 -48.23 -5.63
C ILE A 386 15.17 -47.47 -4.30
N LEU A 387 14.09 -46.79 -3.93
CA LEU A 387 14.00 -46.02 -2.68
C LEU A 387 14.16 -46.92 -1.45
N LYS A 388 13.53 -48.10 -1.45
CA LYS A 388 13.63 -49.09 -0.37
C LYS A 388 15.05 -49.62 -0.21
N ASN A 389 15.75 -49.88 -1.30
CA ASN A 389 17.13 -50.37 -1.26
C ASN A 389 18.13 -49.29 -0.82
N ARG A 390 17.87 -48.01 -1.12
CA ARG A 390 18.68 -46.89 -0.63
C ARG A 390 18.51 -46.66 0.87
N LYS A 391 17.31 -46.77 1.43
CA LYS A 391 17.07 -46.62 2.88
C LYS A 391 17.70 -47.71 3.76
N ARG A 392 18.18 -48.81 3.17
CA ARG A 392 18.84 -49.92 3.88
C ARG A 392 20.37 -49.81 3.90
N LYS A 393 20.92 -48.90 3.11
CA LYS A 393 22.32 -48.47 3.18
C LYS A 393 22.40 -47.23 4.05
#